data_AF-A0A819Q0S8-F1
#
_entry.id   AF-A0A819Q0S8-F1
#
_cell.length_a   1.000
_cell.length_b   1.000
_cell.length_c   1.000
_cell.angle_alpha   90.00
_cell.angle_beta   90.00
_cell.angle_gamma   90.00
#
_symmetry.space_group_name_H-M   'P 1'
#
loop_
_entity.id
_entity.type
_entity.pdbx_description
1 polymer ?
#
loop_
_entity_poly.entity_id
_entity_poly.type
_entity_poly.pdbx_seq_one_letter_code
_entity_poly.pdbx_strand_id
1 'polypeptide(L)' 'MLLELQDENRPWTVWFVRIINNRGGRLHLRYITNDNDDEEEEEDSNSSLLDI' A
#
# COMPACT_ATOMS: atom_id res chain seq x y z
N MET A 1 6.62 8.09 -3.55
CA MET A 1 6.50 8.69 -4.90
C MET A 1 5.04 8.64 -5.32
N LEU A 2 4.51 9.74 -5.89
CA LEU A 2 3.14 9.86 -6.39
C LEU A 2 3.14 9.68 -7.92
N LEU A 3 2.20 8.91 -8.43
CA LEU A 3 2.04 8.61 -9.86
C LEU A 3 0.58 8.73 -10.28
N GLU A 4 0.37 8.96 -11.57
CA GLU A 4 -0.91 8.88 -12.26
C GLU A 4 -1.04 7.54 -12.97
N LEU A 5 -2.11 6.79 -12.69
CA LEU A 5 -2.38 5.48 -13.28
C LEU A 5 -3.69 5.52 -14.07
N GLN A 6 -3.64 5.20 -15.35
CA GLN A 6 -4.82 5.08 -16.21
C GLN A 6 -5.64 3.83 -15.83
N ASP A 7 -6.95 3.98 -15.75
CA ASP A 7 -7.87 2.87 -15.49
C ASP A 7 -7.98 1.98 -16.75
N GLU A 8 -7.79 0.67 -16.58
CA GLU A 8 -7.82 -0.31 -17.67
C GLU A 8 -9.18 -0.37 -18.38
N ASN A 9 -10.28 -0.21 -17.63
CA ASN A 9 -11.63 -0.30 -18.17
C ASN A 9 -12.16 1.07 -18.62
N ARG A 10 -11.57 2.15 -18.12
CA ARG A 10 -11.96 3.53 -18.41
C ARG A 10 -10.73 4.33 -18.85
N PRO A 11 -10.36 4.29 -20.13
CA PRO A 11 -9.11 4.89 -20.61
C PRO A 11 -9.04 6.41 -20.43
N TRP A 12 -10.17 7.08 -20.18
CA TRP A 12 -10.21 8.53 -19.93
C TRP A 12 -10.15 8.87 -18.42
N THR A 13 -10.06 7.86 -17.56
CA THR A 13 -10.00 8.01 -16.11
C THR A 13 -8.59 7.72 -15.63
N VAL A 14 -8.09 8.59 -14.74
CA VAL A 14 -6.78 8.49 -14.11
C VAL A 14 -6.95 8.51 -12.60
N TRP A 15 -6.16 7.68 -11.92
CA TRP A 15 -6.11 7.58 -10.47
C TRP A 15 -4.76 8.02 -9.95
N PHE A 16 -4.76 8.72 -8.82
CA PHE A 16 -3.54 8.98 -8.07
C PHE A 16 -3.16 7.75 -7.24
N VAL A 17 -1.93 7.30 -7.40
CA VAL A 17 -1.40 6.12 -6.71
C VAL A 17 -0.03 6.42 -6.12
N ARG A 18 0.31 5.73 -5.03
CA ARG A 18 1.63 5.79 -4.41
C ARG A 18 2.34 4.45 -4.52
N ILE A 19 3.66 4.49 -4.64
CA ILE A 19 4.49 3.28 -4.62
C ILE A 19 4.66 2.82 -3.17
N ILE A 20 4.22 1.60 -2.85
CA ILE A 20 4.45 0.94 -1.57
C ILE A 20 5.79 0.20 -1.57
N ASN A 21 6.09 -0.52 -2.67
CA ASN A 21 7.29 -1.34 -2.78
C ASN A 21 7.74 -1.45 -4.25
N ASN A 22 9.03 -1.69 -4.48
CA ASN A 22 9.59 -1.98 -5.80
C ASN A 22 10.45 -3.26 -5.69
N ARG A 23 10.05 -4.29 -6.44
CA ARG A 23 10.80 -5.56 -6.52
C ARG A 23 11.26 -5.78 -7.96
N GLY A 24 12.53 -5.46 -8.22
CA GLY A 24 13.18 -5.71 -9.52
C GLY A 24 12.49 -5.01 -10.69
N GLY A 25 11.92 -3.82 -10.48
CA GLY A 25 11.20 -3.06 -11.50
C GLY A 25 9.69 -3.27 -11.49
N ARG A 26 9.16 -4.20 -10.68
CA ARG A 26 7.72 -4.34 -10.45
C ARG A 26 7.29 -3.43 -9.30
N LEU A 27 6.46 -2.46 -9.61
CA LEU A 27 5.92 -1.51 -8.64
C LEU A 27 4.66 -2.08 -8.00
N HIS A 28 4.66 -2.17 -6.67
CA HIS A 28 3.45 -2.38 -5.89
C HIS A 28 2.85 -1.02 -5.58
N LEU A 29 1.67 -0.75 -6.10
CA LEU A 29 0.98 0.53 -6.03
C LEU A 29 -0.22 0.45 -5.07
N ARG A 30 -0.47 1.52 -4.31
CA ARG A 30 -1.71 1.74 -3.54
C ARG A 30 -2.46 2.92 -4.13
N TYR A 31 -3.76 2.79 -4.30
CA TYR A 31 -4.62 3.94 -4.60
C TYR A 31 -4.62 4.92 -3.44
N ILE A 32 -4.64 6.21 -3.75
CA ILE A 32 -4.86 7.22 -2.72
C ILE A 32 -6.36 7.36 -2.52
N THR A 33 -6.81 6.90 -1.37
CA THR A 33 -8.16 7.09 -0.86
C THR A 33 -8.13 8.15 0.24
N ASN A 34 -9.29 8.71 0.59
CA ASN A 34 -9.39 9.64 1.72
C ASN A 34 -9.25 8.93 3.07
N ASP A 35 -9.44 7.61 3.09
CA ASP A 35 -9.25 6.78 4.27
C ASP A 35 -7.76 6.40 4.33
N ASN A 36 -7.07 6.95 5.35
CA ASN A 36 -5.67 6.66 5.65
C ASN A 36 -5.57 5.33 6.41
N ASP A 37 -5.82 4.21 5.73
CA ASP A 37 -5.60 2.86 6.28
C ASP A 37 -4.11 2.45 6.28
N ASP A 38 -3.23 3.43 6.51
CA ASP A 38 -1.78 3.22 6.55
C ASP A 38 -1.24 3.04 7.97
N GLU A 39 -2.12 3.12 8.97
CA GLU A 39 -1.83 2.78 10.35
C GLU A 39 -2.42 1.38 10.61
N GLU A 40 -1.66 0.52 11.29
CA GLU A 40 -1.98 -0.87 11.70
C GLU A 40 -1.45 -2.01 10.81
N GLU A 41 -0.12 -2.13 10.68
CA GLU A 41 0.54 -3.45 10.67
C GLU A 41 1.86 -3.39 11.48
N GLU A 42 1.79 -2.99 12.75
CA GLU A 42 2.81 -3.33 13.76
C GLU A 42 2.09 -3.81 15.04
N GLU A 43 1.50 -5.01 15.01
CA GLU A 43 1.31 -5.77 16.25
C GLU A 43 2.48 -6.74 16.39
N ASP A 44 3.40 -6.30 17.25
CA ASP A 44 4.56 -7.04 17.72
C ASP A 44 4.21 -8.49 18.08
N SER A 45 4.91 -9.40 17.41
CA SER A 45 5.06 -10.79 17.84
C SER A 45 5.87 -10.86 19.14
N ASN A 46 5.25 -10.51 20.28
CA ASN A 46 5.82 -10.69 21.61
C ASN A 46 4.79 -11.36 22.54
N SER A 47 4.42 -12.61 22.23
CA SER A 47 3.87 -13.52 23.24
C SER A 47 4.78 -14.73 23.44
N SER A 48 6.05 -14.49 23.80
CA SER A 48 6.94 -15.52 24.36
C SER A 48 7.51 -15.06 25.70
N LEU A 49 6.67 -14.81 26.69
CA LEU A 49 7.13 -14.76 28.08
C LEU A 49 5.95 -14.88 29.04
N LEU A 50 5.61 -16.13 29.37
CA LEU A 50 5.07 -16.54 30.67
C LEU A 50 5.37 -18.04 30.83
N ASP A 51 6.66 -18.35 30.94
CA ASP A 51 7.12 -19.48 31.75
C ASP A 51 7.24 -19.00 33.20
N ILE A 52 6.80 -19.85 34.13
CA ILE A 52 6.78 -19.82 35.62
C ILE A 52 5.38 -19.70 36.22
#